data_AF-A0A2T4HAD5-F1
#
_entry.id   AF-A0A2T4HAD5-F1
#
_cell.length_a   1.000
_cell.length_b   1.000
_cell.length_c   1.000
_cell.angle_alpha   90.00
_cell.angle_beta   90.00
_cell.angle_gamma   90.00
#
_symmetry.space_group_name_H-M   'P 1'
#
loop_
_entity.id
_entity.type
_entity.pdbx_description
1 polymer ?
#
loop_
_entity_poly.entity_id
_entity_poly.type
_entity_poly.pdbx_seq_one_letter_code
_entity_poly.pdbx_strand_id
1 'polypeptide(L)'
;MAPIMHTVDPDGDLVVVLKKPNTKNVIPEVSLRQEVNLGKDDPTFAPDATDVKVPLMSSGLPNKATLAEASNEIRFLVSSRHLTMASHMFKTMLSQRWTQPEAVNAQSDSTDADATTSTVASVKASSLSDGTDSPAPPMASSINASPSSPSPSRIPLTKEVVISEWHAYALLTVFNVIHGKCYSVSRRVSLEFFAQVAAIADYLQCAEALSVITDLWHSCSRKRSDKYGKEAIMWLYISWVFSSATVFIETARLIVQAGEGLDRVITHDLPIFEILG
;
A
#
# COMPACT_ATOMS: atom_id res chain seq x y z
N MET A 1 -4.80 9.91 24.05
CA MET A 1 -5.75 9.67 22.94
C MET A 1 -5.47 8.31 22.35
N ALA A 2 -6.51 7.49 22.13
CA ALA A 2 -6.32 6.20 21.48
C ALA A 2 -6.16 6.42 19.96
N PRO A 3 -5.12 5.88 19.33
CA PRO A 3 -4.96 6.00 17.88
C PRO A 3 -6.08 5.25 17.16
N ILE A 4 -6.54 5.78 16.02
CA ILE A 4 -7.51 5.08 15.16
C ILE A 4 -6.82 3.83 14.63
N MET A 5 -7.38 2.65 14.92
CA MET A 5 -6.84 1.36 14.49
C MET A 5 -7.83 0.65 13.56
N HIS A 6 -7.36 0.32 12.36
CA HIS A 6 -8.07 -0.55 11.42
C HIS A 6 -7.44 -1.94 11.44
N THR A 7 -8.22 -2.94 11.86
CA THR A 7 -7.80 -4.34 11.80
C THR A 7 -8.12 -4.92 10.42
N VAL A 8 -7.14 -4.87 9.51
CA VAL A 8 -7.23 -5.49 8.18
C VAL A 8 -7.02 -6.99 8.28
N ASP A 9 -6.11 -7.44 9.15
CA ASP A 9 -5.90 -8.85 9.46
C ASP A 9 -5.93 -9.05 10.99
N PRO A 10 -6.93 -9.77 11.55
CA PRO A 10 -6.99 -10.07 12.98
C PRO A 10 -5.77 -10.83 13.49
N ASP A 11 -5.16 -11.65 12.63
CA ASP A 11 -3.96 -12.43 12.92
C ASP A 11 -2.68 -11.74 12.41
N GLY A 12 -2.79 -10.44 12.06
CA GLY A 12 -1.69 -9.64 11.55
C GLY A 12 -0.54 -9.49 12.54
N ASP A 13 0.68 -9.41 12.00
CA ASP A 13 1.94 -9.32 12.75
C ASP A 13 2.67 -7.98 12.52
N LEU A 14 2.07 -7.09 11.74
CA LEU A 14 2.64 -5.80 11.33
C LEU A 14 1.60 -4.67 11.50
N VAL A 15 2.03 -3.57 12.07
CA VAL A 15 1.28 -2.33 12.17
C VAL A 15 1.87 -1.30 11.22
N VAL A 16 1.08 -0.85 10.24
CA VAL A 16 1.44 0.30 9.42
C VAL A 16 0.85 1.56 10.05
N VAL A 17 1.69 2.53 10.37
CA VAL A 17 1.32 3.82 10.96
C VAL A 17 1.33 4.88 9.86
N LEU A 18 0.15 5.41 9.54
CA LEU A 18 -0.03 6.54 8.61
C LEU A 18 -0.04 7.86 9.39
N LYS A 19 0.98 8.69 9.19
CA LYS A 19 1.07 10.04 9.75
C LYS A 19 0.54 11.09 8.77
N LYS A 20 -0.05 12.17 9.27
CA LYS A 20 -0.60 13.27 8.44
C LYS A 20 -1.55 12.75 7.34
N PRO A 21 -2.58 11.95 7.67
CA PRO A 21 -3.45 11.37 6.64
C PRO A 21 -4.14 12.45 5.80
N ASN A 22 -4.41 12.14 4.53
CA ASN A 22 -5.22 12.95 3.61
C ASN A 22 -4.64 14.33 3.25
N THR A 23 -3.31 14.48 3.22
CA THR A 23 -2.66 15.76 2.85
C THR A 23 -2.17 15.81 1.41
N LYS A 24 -1.98 14.67 0.72
CA LYS A 24 -1.60 14.66 -0.70
C LYS A 24 -2.73 15.10 -1.61
N ASN A 25 -2.42 16.00 -2.56
CA ASN A 25 -3.32 16.46 -3.60
C ASN A 25 -2.96 15.85 -4.96
N VAL A 26 -3.79 14.92 -5.43
CA VAL A 26 -3.60 14.24 -6.72
C VAL A 26 -4.40 14.85 -7.88
N ILE A 27 -5.12 15.96 -7.64
CA ILE A 27 -5.93 16.62 -8.68
C ILE A 27 -5.08 17.70 -9.33
N PRO A 28 -4.76 17.59 -10.63
CA PRO A 28 -4.03 18.62 -11.32
C PRO A 28 -4.94 19.82 -11.61
N GLU A 29 -4.35 21.02 -11.59
CA GLU A 29 -4.97 22.23 -12.13
C GLU A 29 -4.60 22.34 -13.61
N VAL A 30 -5.61 22.54 -14.45
CA VAL A 30 -5.45 22.64 -15.90
C VAL A 30 -6.15 23.90 -16.36
N SER A 31 -5.44 24.74 -17.11
CA SER A 31 -6.01 25.93 -17.76
C SER A 31 -6.41 25.59 -19.19
N LEU A 32 -7.70 25.64 -19.48
CA LEU A 32 -8.26 25.31 -20.79
C LEU A 32 -8.58 26.57 -21.59
N ARG A 33 -8.31 26.52 -22.89
CA ARG A 33 -8.67 27.59 -23.82
C ARG A 33 -10.19 27.71 -23.90
N GLN A 34 -10.69 28.94 -23.85
CA GLN A 34 -12.11 29.21 -23.99
C GLN A 34 -12.53 29.34 -25.45
N GLU A 35 -13.58 28.60 -25.84
CA GLU A 35 -14.12 28.62 -27.21
C GLU A 35 -14.79 29.96 -27.58
N VAL A 36 -15.18 30.79 -26.59
CA VAL A 36 -15.89 32.06 -26.83
C VAL A 36 -15.06 33.13 -27.56
N ASN A 37 -13.74 32.92 -27.71
CA ASN A 37 -12.83 33.84 -28.39
C ASN A 37 -12.01 33.14 -29.52
N LEU A 38 -12.56 32.08 -30.14
CA LEU A 38 -11.95 31.46 -31.32
C LEU A 38 -11.75 32.50 -32.43
N GLY A 39 -10.48 32.81 -32.76
CA GLY A 39 -10.11 33.75 -33.83
C GLY A 39 -9.75 35.18 -33.40
N LYS A 40 -9.62 35.46 -32.08
CA LYS A 40 -9.00 36.72 -31.60
C LYS A 40 -7.50 36.55 -31.39
N ASP A 41 -6.76 37.66 -31.50
CA ASP A 41 -5.29 37.70 -31.44
C ASP A 41 -4.69 37.19 -30.11
N ASP A 42 -5.49 37.15 -29.03
CA ASP A 42 -5.05 36.66 -27.73
C ASP A 42 -6.05 35.64 -27.13
N PRO A 43 -5.67 34.36 -27.00
CA PRO A 43 -6.55 33.34 -26.46
C PRO A 43 -6.76 33.46 -24.95
N THR A 44 -8.02 33.42 -24.52
CA THR A 44 -8.38 33.40 -23.10
C THR A 44 -8.37 31.99 -22.56
N PHE A 45 -7.82 31.81 -21.35
CA PHE A 45 -7.81 30.54 -20.64
C PHE A 45 -8.62 30.64 -19.34
N ALA A 46 -9.23 29.52 -18.95
CA ALA A 46 -9.91 29.41 -17.66
C ALA A 46 -9.60 28.07 -16.99
N PRO A 47 -9.66 28.00 -15.65
CA PRO A 47 -9.49 26.74 -14.94
C PRO A 47 -10.53 25.71 -15.37
N ASP A 48 -10.09 24.49 -15.60
CA ASP A 48 -10.96 23.35 -15.80
C ASP A 48 -11.86 23.17 -14.56
N ALA A 49 -13.18 23.20 -14.76
CA ALA A 49 -14.18 23.06 -13.69
C ALA A 49 -14.71 21.63 -13.53
N THR A 50 -14.15 20.65 -14.25
CA THR A 50 -14.59 19.25 -14.18
C THR A 50 -14.49 18.71 -12.76
N ASP A 51 -15.59 18.16 -12.27
CA ASP A 51 -15.69 17.56 -10.93
C ASP A 51 -15.26 16.09 -10.97
N VAL A 52 -14.05 15.85 -10.47
CA VAL A 52 -13.41 14.53 -10.38
C VAL A 52 -13.66 13.82 -9.05
N LYS A 53 -14.46 14.42 -8.15
CA LYS A 53 -14.72 13.94 -6.79
C LYS A 53 -16.04 13.19 -6.63
N VAL A 54 -16.75 12.94 -7.74
CA VAL A 54 -18.06 12.27 -7.72
C VAL A 54 -17.92 10.78 -8.10
N PRO A 55 -18.44 9.83 -7.30
CA PRO A 55 -19.09 10.01 -5.99
C PRO A 55 -18.10 10.43 -4.90
N LEU A 56 -18.57 11.20 -3.92
CA LEU A 56 -17.75 11.59 -2.77
C LEU A 56 -17.29 10.35 -1.99
N MET A 57 -16.00 10.26 -1.74
CA MET A 57 -15.38 9.12 -1.05
C MET A 57 -15.08 9.46 0.41
N SER A 58 -15.11 8.43 1.28
CA SER A 58 -14.76 8.59 2.70
C SER A 58 -13.29 8.99 2.84
N SER A 59 -13.00 9.91 3.78
CA SER A 59 -11.64 10.29 4.16
C SER A 59 -10.93 9.21 4.97
N GLY A 60 -11.64 8.19 5.45
CA GLY A 60 -11.12 7.17 6.38
C GLY A 60 -10.91 7.68 7.81
N LEU A 61 -11.27 8.93 8.10
CA LEU A 61 -11.24 9.51 9.45
C LEU A 61 -12.65 9.56 10.05
N PRO A 62 -12.79 9.47 11.39
CA PRO A 62 -14.06 9.72 12.06
C PRO A 62 -14.53 11.16 11.84
N ASN A 63 -15.84 11.38 11.89
CA ASN A 63 -16.47 12.67 11.58
C ASN A 63 -15.96 13.82 12.48
N LYS A 64 -16.16 15.07 12.01
CA LYS A 64 -15.66 16.31 12.62
C LYS A 64 -16.02 16.50 14.10
N ALA A 65 -17.12 15.93 14.58
CA ALA A 65 -17.50 15.96 16.00
C ALA A 65 -16.53 15.17 16.90
N THR A 66 -15.80 14.20 16.34
CA THR A 66 -14.82 13.35 17.02
C THR A 66 -13.37 13.76 16.71
N LEU A 67 -13.15 14.66 15.74
CA LEU A 67 -11.83 15.12 15.27
C LEU A 67 -11.12 16.07 16.25
N ALA A 68 -11.83 16.68 17.20
CA ALA A 68 -11.22 17.49 18.26
C ALA A 68 -10.29 16.66 19.18
N GLU A 69 -10.40 15.32 19.12
CA GLU A 69 -9.66 14.38 19.97
C GLU A 69 -8.99 13.22 19.19
N ALA A 70 -8.92 13.29 17.85
CA ALA A 70 -8.29 12.25 17.04
C ALA A 70 -6.79 12.53 16.85
N SER A 71 -5.96 11.49 17.00
CA SER A 71 -4.54 11.58 16.65
C SER A 71 -4.38 11.86 15.15
N ASN A 72 -3.37 12.65 14.77
CA ASN A 72 -2.91 12.82 13.37
C ASN A 72 -2.28 11.54 12.77
N GLU A 73 -2.62 10.38 13.34
CA GLU A 73 -2.07 9.08 13.06
C GLU A 73 -3.19 8.05 12.98
N ILE A 74 -3.14 7.22 11.94
CA ILE A 74 -4.01 6.07 11.73
C ILE A 74 -3.14 4.82 11.68
N ARG A 75 -3.55 3.75 12.34
CA ARG A 75 -2.83 2.49 12.42
C ARG A 75 -3.59 1.40 11.68
N PHE A 76 -2.88 0.55 10.96
CA PHE A 76 -3.45 -0.59 10.24
C PHE A 76 -2.75 -1.87 10.71
N LEU A 77 -3.50 -2.78 11.34
CA LEU A 77 -2.99 -4.13 11.65
C LEU A 77 -3.18 -5.02 10.42
N VAL A 78 -2.07 -5.49 9.87
CA VAL A 78 -1.95 -6.19 8.58
C VAL A 78 -1.01 -7.39 8.71
N SER A 79 -1.09 -8.33 7.77
CA SER A 79 -0.14 -9.44 7.65
C SER A 79 1.07 -9.03 6.82
N SER A 80 2.25 -9.10 7.45
CA SER A 80 3.54 -8.88 6.81
C SER A 80 3.76 -9.83 5.63
N ARG A 81 3.21 -11.05 5.70
CA ARG A 81 3.29 -12.06 4.64
C ARG A 81 2.49 -11.65 3.41
N HIS A 82 1.25 -11.20 3.59
CA HIS A 82 0.43 -10.70 2.48
C HIS A 82 1.08 -9.48 1.82
N LEU A 83 1.57 -8.52 2.62
CA LEU A 83 2.26 -7.35 2.08
C LEU A 83 3.55 -7.73 1.32
N THR A 84 4.41 -8.58 1.89
CA THR A 84 5.66 -9.01 1.25
C THR A 84 5.42 -9.78 -0.05
N MET A 85 4.33 -10.53 -0.15
CA MET A 85 3.96 -11.27 -1.35
C MET A 85 3.48 -10.34 -2.47
N ALA A 86 2.72 -9.29 -2.12
CA ALA A 86 2.06 -8.41 -3.09
C ALA A 86 2.82 -7.11 -3.41
N SER A 87 3.73 -6.68 -2.53
CA SER A 87 4.44 -5.40 -2.62
C SER A 87 5.94 -5.62 -2.58
N HIS A 88 6.62 -5.23 -3.66
CA HIS A 88 8.08 -5.26 -3.70
C HIS A 88 8.69 -4.31 -2.67
N MET A 89 8.10 -3.14 -2.50
CA MET A 89 8.55 -2.16 -1.51
C MET A 89 8.52 -2.75 -0.09
N PHE A 90 7.40 -3.36 0.33
CA PHE A 90 7.32 -3.97 1.66
C PHE A 90 8.24 -5.18 1.81
N LYS A 91 8.39 -5.98 0.76
CA LYS A 91 9.38 -7.07 0.75
C LYS A 91 10.78 -6.54 1.03
N THR A 92 11.17 -5.46 0.38
CA THR A 92 12.48 -4.83 0.57
C THR A 92 12.61 -4.19 1.94
N MET A 93 11.62 -3.39 2.37
CA MET A 93 11.63 -2.72 3.68
C MET A 93 11.74 -3.73 4.83
N LEU A 94 10.97 -4.81 4.79
CA LEU A 94 10.96 -5.81 5.84
C LEU A 94 12.21 -6.69 5.81
N SER A 95 12.70 -7.06 4.61
CA SER A 95 13.94 -7.86 4.49
C SER A 95 15.18 -7.09 4.96
N GLN A 96 15.30 -5.81 4.61
CA GLN A 96 16.43 -4.95 5.03
C GLN A 96 16.39 -4.62 6.52
N ARG A 97 15.20 -4.39 7.08
CA ARG A 97 15.04 -4.17 8.53
C ARG A 97 15.43 -5.41 9.35
N TRP A 98 15.35 -6.60 8.76
CA TRP A 98 15.68 -7.88 9.41
C TRP A 98 17.14 -8.33 9.20
N THR A 99 17.92 -7.65 8.36
CA THR A 99 19.36 -7.92 8.18
C THR A 99 20.25 -7.13 9.15
N GLN A 100 19.64 -6.34 10.04
CA GLN A 100 20.37 -5.67 11.11
C GLN A 100 20.56 -6.66 12.27
N PRO A 101 21.78 -7.16 12.55
CA PRO A 101 22.05 -7.64 13.89
C PRO A 101 21.81 -6.43 14.81
N GLU A 102 21.00 -6.63 15.86
CA GLU A 102 21.01 -5.72 17.00
C GLU A 102 22.43 -5.74 17.56
N ALA A 103 23.31 -4.89 17.02
CA ALA A 103 24.59 -4.61 17.61
C ALA A 103 24.32 -3.80 18.87
N VAL A 104 24.17 -4.53 19.97
CA VAL A 104 24.56 -4.08 21.30
C VAL A 104 25.92 -3.41 21.15
N ASN A 105 25.99 -2.11 21.42
CA ASN A 105 27.26 -1.49 21.75
C ASN A 105 27.08 -0.66 23.03
N ALA A 106 27.07 -1.38 24.15
CA ALA A 106 27.52 -0.86 25.42
C ALA A 106 29.06 -0.88 25.37
N GLN A 107 29.63 0.32 25.31
CA GLN A 107 31.07 0.55 25.35
C GLN A 107 31.58 0.30 26.78
N SER A 108 32.38 -0.75 26.97
CA SER A 108 33.44 -0.87 27.99
C SER A 108 34.27 -2.10 27.60
N ASP A 109 35.33 -1.94 26.81
CA ASP A 109 36.70 -1.68 27.26
C ASP A 109 37.23 -2.74 28.25
N SER A 110 37.95 -3.73 27.70
CA SER A 110 39.22 -4.22 28.26
C SER A 110 39.86 -5.25 27.32
N THR A 111 41.04 -4.87 26.83
CA THR A 111 42.25 -5.68 26.54
C THR A 111 42.24 -7.14 27.01
N ASP A 112 42.56 -8.08 26.12
CA ASP A 112 43.91 -8.67 26.03
C ASP A 112 44.03 -9.76 24.95
N ALA A 113 45.28 -9.95 24.50
CA ALA A 113 45.75 -10.82 23.44
C ALA A 113 45.60 -12.33 23.74
N ASP A 114 45.52 -13.16 22.69
CA ASP A 114 46.64 -14.01 22.20
C ASP A 114 46.12 -15.12 21.26
N ALA A 115 47.07 -15.73 20.57
CA ALA A 115 47.03 -16.42 19.29
C ALA A 115 46.34 -17.80 19.18
N THR A 116 46.41 -18.30 17.93
CA THR A 116 46.73 -19.69 17.51
C THR A 116 45.59 -20.56 16.90
N THR A 117 45.56 -20.57 15.56
CA THR A 117 45.77 -21.72 14.64
C THR A 117 44.83 -22.96 14.64
N SER A 118 44.15 -23.10 13.49
CA SER A 118 43.91 -24.31 12.64
C SER A 118 43.16 -25.57 13.11
N THR A 119 42.27 -26.00 12.18
CA THR A 119 41.95 -27.39 11.77
C THR A 119 41.23 -28.28 12.80
N VAL A 120 40.32 -29.21 12.48
CA VAL A 120 40.21 -30.15 11.36
C VAL A 120 38.76 -30.65 11.23
N ALA A 121 38.50 -31.31 10.11
CA ALA A 121 37.23 -31.80 9.59
C ALA A 121 36.64 -33.06 10.28
N SER A 122 35.37 -33.32 9.92
CA SER A 122 34.71 -34.65 9.80
C SER A 122 34.47 -35.38 11.14
N VAL A 123 33.37 -36.10 11.37
CA VAL A 123 32.85 -37.19 10.55
C VAL A 123 31.38 -37.48 10.91
N LYS A 124 30.72 -37.99 9.89
CA LYS A 124 29.42 -38.65 9.84
C LYS A 124 29.48 -40.08 10.39
N ALA A 125 28.45 -40.53 11.09
CA ALA A 125 27.88 -41.89 11.01
C ALA A 125 26.54 -41.87 11.76
N SER A 126 25.37 -41.92 11.11
CA SER A 126 24.71 -43.07 10.49
C SER A 126 24.43 -44.26 11.43
N SER A 127 23.12 -44.50 11.55
CA SER A 127 22.42 -45.75 11.23
C SER A 127 22.13 -46.79 12.33
N LEU A 128 20.81 -47.09 12.38
CA LEU A 128 20.18 -48.44 12.42
C LEU A 128 20.38 -49.21 13.74
N SER A 129 19.45 -49.94 14.31
CA SER A 129 18.18 -50.53 13.88
C SER A 129 17.53 -51.08 15.17
N ASP A 130 16.23 -51.29 15.20
CA ASP A 130 15.64 -52.64 15.06
C ASP A 130 14.18 -52.63 15.56
N GLY A 131 13.34 -53.39 14.87
CA GLY A 131 11.90 -53.44 15.09
C GLY A 131 11.49 -54.42 16.19
N THR A 132 10.23 -54.36 16.61
CA THR A 132 9.23 -55.42 16.41
C THR A 132 7.94 -55.14 17.20
N ASP A 133 6.83 -55.44 16.50
CA ASP A 133 5.50 -55.88 16.95
C ASP A 133 4.71 -55.18 18.07
N SER A 134 3.61 -54.56 17.61
CA SER A 134 2.31 -54.44 18.28
C SER A 134 1.62 -55.81 18.40
N PRO A 135 0.73 -56.06 19.38
CA PRO A 135 -0.61 -55.45 19.38
C PRO A 135 -1.21 -55.09 20.77
N ALA A 136 -2.20 -54.20 20.75
CA ALA A 136 -3.03 -53.75 21.88
C ALA A 136 -4.42 -54.44 21.86
N PRO A 137 -5.39 -54.14 22.77
CA PRO A 137 -5.35 -53.65 24.17
C PRO A 137 -6.21 -54.55 25.11
N PRO A 138 -6.42 -54.18 26.39
CA PRO A 138 -7.70 -53.53 26.71
C PRO A 138 -7.63 -52.43 27.79
N MET A 139 -8.74 -51.71 27.88
CA MET A 139 -9.06 -50.56 28.74
C MET A 139 -8.82 -50.77 30.25
N ALA A 140 -8.20 -49.78 30.91
CA ALA A 140 -8.66 -49.28 32.20
C ALA A 140 -8.03 -47.90 32.52
N SER A 141 -8.93 -46.99 32.85
CA SER A 141 -8.78 -45.64 33.39
C SER A 141 -7.72 -45.43 34.49
N SER A 142 -6.88 -44.40 34.32
CA SER A 142 -6.46 -43.48 35.40
C SER A 142 -5.72 -42.28 34.81
N ILE A 143 -6.44 -41.16 34.64
CA ILE A 143 -5.85 -39.88 34.25
C ILE A 143 -5.34 -39.23 35.54
N ASN A 144 -4.02 -39.26 35.73
CA ASN A 144 -3.36 -38.50 36.78
C ASN A 144 -3.15 -37.07 36.25
N ALA A 145 -3.88 -36.11 36.79
CA ALA A 145 -3.79 -34.71 36.38
C ALA A 145 -2.45 -34.11 36.84
N SER A 146 -1.59 -33.76 35.87
CA SER A 146 -0.44 -32.90 36.12
C SER A 146 -0.89 -31.44 36.20
N PRO A 147 -0.33 -30.60 37.10
CA PRO A 147 -0.69 -29.20 37.18
C PRO A 147 -0.12 -28.45 35.96
N SER A 148 -1.01 -27.88 35.17
CA SER A 148 -0.68 -26.99 34.07
C SER A 148 0.00 -25.73 34.61
N SER A 149 1.27 -25.56 34.26
CA SER A 149 1.99 -24.30 34.35
C SER A 149 1.35 -23.29 33.37
N PRO A 150 1.19 -22.01 33.75
CA PRO A 150 0.66 -21.00 32.85
C PRO A 150 1.71 -20.70 31.77
N SER A 151 1.37 -20.97 30.51
CA SER A 151 2.12 -20.50 29.36
C SER A 151 2.26 -18.97 29.42
N PRO A 152 3.46 -18.38 29.29
CA PRO A 152 3.58 -16.94 29.21
C PRO A 152 2.86 -16.49 27.93
N SER A 153 1.86 -15.63 28.10
CA SER A 153 1.22 -14.88 27.03
C SER A 153 2.29 -14.30 26.11
N ARG A 154 2.50 -14.92 24.96
CA ARG A 154 3.26 -14.35 23.85
C ARG A 154 2.51 -13.11 23.42
N ILE A 155 2.91 -11.95 23.93
CA ILE A 155 2.59 -10.69 23.28
C ILE A 155 3.22 -10.81 21.89
N PRO A 156 2.47 -10.84 20.78
CA PRO A 156 3.08 -10.81 19.47
C PRO A 156 3.90 -9.54 19.40
N LEU A 157 5.20 -9.66 19.11
CA LEU A 157 6.06 -8.52 18.88
C LEU A 157 5.62 -7.88 17.55
N THR A 158 4.55 -7.08 17.58
CA THR A 158 4.00 -6.43 16.40
C THR A 158 5.02 -5.43 15.88
N LYS A 159 5.51 -5.66 14.67
CA LYS A 159 6.47 -4.75 14.01
C LYS A 159 5.72 -3.48 13.59
N GLU A 160 6.41 -2.34 13.54
CA GLU A 160 5.83 -1.09 13.06
C GLU A 160 6.57 -0.56 11.84
N VAL A 161 5.81 -0.09 10.84
CA VAL A 161 6.32 0.66 9.68
C VAL A 161 5.57 1.97 9.57
N VAL A 162 6.28 3.07 9.35
CA VAL A 162 5.70 4.41 9.26
C VAL A 162 5.65 4.87 7.81
N ILE A 163 4.50 5.35 7.38
CA ILE A 163 4.28 6.06 6.10
C ILE A 163 3.50 7.34 6.38
N SER A 164 3.48 8.28 5.44
CA SER A 164 2.87 9.59 5.67
C SER A 164 2.09 10.12 4.48
N GLU A 165 1.15 11.03 4.75
CA GLU A 165 0.51 11.95 3.79
C GLU A 165 -0.52 11.32 2.85
N TRP A 166 -0.50 9.99 2.71
CA TRP A 166 -1.44 9.23 1.90
C TRP A 166 -2.90 9.40 2.33
N HIS A 167 -3.80 9.23 1.36
CA HIS A 167 -5.23 9.19 1.63
C HIS A 167 -5.59 7.89 2.38
N ALA A 168 -6.17 8.02 3.58
CA ALA A 168 -6.32 6.92 4.51
C ALA A 168 -7.25 5.82 4.00
N TYR A 169 -8.38 6.19 3.40
CA TYR A 169 -9.32 5.21 2.85
C TYR A 169 -8.79 4.54 1.57
N ALA A 170 -7.97 5.24 0.79
CA ALA A 170 -7.32 4.65 -0.39
C ALA A 170 -6.25 3.63 0.05
N LEU A 171 -5.47 3.95 1.08
CA LEU A 171 -4.50 3.04 1.66
C LEU A 171 -5.17 1.80 2.28
N LEU A 172 -6.27 1.98 3.04
CA LEU A 172 -7.07 0.88 3.56
C LEU A 172 -7.59 -0.02 2.43
N THR A 173 -8.01 0.58 1.32
CA THR A 173 -8.48 -0.15 0.14
C THR A 173 -7.37 -1.03 -0.43
N VAL A 174 -6.16 -0.49 -0.62
CA VAL A 174 -4.99 -1.26 -1.08
C VAL A 174 -4.71 -2.43 -0.13
N PHE A 175 -4.70 -2.20 1.17
CA PHE A 175 -4.49 -3.28 2.14
C PHE A 175 -5.59 -4.33 2.10
N ASN A 176 -6.86 -3.93 2.02
CA ASN A 176 -7.98 -4.87 1.89
C ASN A 176 -7.84 -5.74 0.64
N VAL A 177 -7.45 -5.16 -0.51
CA VAL A 177 -7.23 -5.92 -1.74
C VAL A 177 -6.09 -6.92 -1.59
N ILE A 178 -4.94 -6.49 -1.05
CA ILE A 178 -3.79 -7.37 -0.80
C ILE A 178 -4.15 -8.55 0.13
N HIS A 179 -5.08 -8.34 1.06
CA HIS A 179 -5.58 -9.37 1.99
C HIS A 179 -6.79 -10.15 1.46
N GLY A 180 -7.14 -10.01 0.17
CA GLY A 180 -8.27 -10.72 -0.45
C GLY A 180 -9.65 -10.25 0.01
N LYS A 181 -9.75 -9.13 0.73
CA LYS A 181 -10.99 -8.53 1.24
C LYS A 181 -11.66 -7.60 0.22
N CYS A 182 -11.66 -8.00 -1.05
CA CYS A 182 -12.18 -7.20 -2.17
C CYS A 182 -13.69 -6.89 -2.06
N TYR A 183 -14.47 -7.71 -1.34
CA TYR A 183 -15.90 -7.46 -1.12
C TYR A 183 -16.18 -6.20 -0.30
N SER A 184 -15.20 -5.72 0.48
CA SER A 184 -15.29 -4.48 1.26
C SER A 184 -14.95 -3.22 0.46
N VAL A 185 -14.47 -3.39 -0.77
CA VAL A 185 -14.05 -2.31 -1.65
C VAL A 185 -15.24 -1.80 -2.46
N SER A 186 -15.40 -0.48 -2.52
CA SER A 186 -16.47 0.14 -3.31
C SER A 186 -16.30 -0.19 -4.79
N ARG A 187 -17.38 -0.61 -5.46
CA ARG A 187 -17.39 -0.90 -6.91
C ARG A 187 -17.39 0.36 -7.77
N ARG A 188 -17.85 1.48 -7.22
CA ARG A 188 -17.91 2.79 -7.88
C ARG A 188 -17.11 3.78 -7.06
N VAL A 189 -16.15 4.43 -7.70
CA VAL A 189 -15.23 5.38 -7.06
C VAL A 189 -15.11 6.63 -7.91
N SER A 190 -14.80 7.76 -7.27
CA SER A 190 -14.42 8.98 -7.98
C SER A 190 -13.07 8.82 -8.68
N LEU A 191 -12.81 9.62 -9.71
CA LEU A 191 -11.52 9.65 -10.38
C LEU A 191 -10.39 10.11 -9.46
N GLU A 192 -10.64 11.07 -8.56
CA GLU A 192 -9.70 11.47 -7.49
C GLU A 192 -9.25 10.27 -6.66
N PHE A 193 -10.20 9.53 -6.11
CA PHE A 193 -9.90 8.34 -5.31
C PHE A 193 -9.16 7.25 -6.11
N PHE A 194 -9.51 7.05 -7.38
CA PHE A 194 -8.78 6.10 -8.21
C PHE A 194 -7.32 6.56 -8.42
N ALA A 195 -7.08 7.85 -8.68
CA ALA A 195 -5.73 8.40 -8.76
C ALA A 195 -4.96 8.28 -7.43
N GLN A 196 -5.61 8.46 -6.28
CA GLN A 196 -5.00 8.22 -4.97
C GLN A 196 -4.58 6.75 -4.79
N VAL A 197 -5.44 5.80 -5.19
CA VAL A 197 -5.12 4.37 -5.14
C VAL A 197 -3.98 4.03 -6.10
N ALA A 198 -3.96 4.61 -7.31
CA ALA A 198 -2.87 4.45 -8.26
C ALA A 198 -1.54 4.94 -7.67
N ALA A 199 -1.51 6.13 -7.10
CA ALA A 199 -0.30 6.69 -6.48
C ALA A 199 0.22 5.86 -5.30
N ILE A 200 -0.68 5.27 -4.50
CA ILE A 200 -0.30 4.33 -3.44
C ILE A 200 0.23 3.03 -4.04
N ALA A 201 -0.44 2.47 -5.06
CA ALA A 201 -0.05 1.21 -5.67
C ALA A 201 1.33 1.30 -6.36
N ASP A 202 1.61 2.44 -6.97
CA ASP A 202 2.89 2.79 -7.58
C ASP A 202 3.99 2.89 -6.50
N TYR A 203 3.79 3.73 -5.47
CA TYR A 203 4.74 3.88 -4.36
C TYR A 203 5.00 2.58 -3.60
N LEU A 204 3.95 1.80 -3.31
CA LEU A 204 4.08 0.49 -2.66
C LEU A 204 4.52 -0.60 -3.63
N GLN A 205 4.63 -0.32 -4.93
CA GLN A 205 4.98 -1.28 -5.98
C GLN A 205 4.14 -2.56 -5.89
N CYS A 206 2.82 -2.39 -5.92
CA CYS A 206 1.83 -3.46 -5.78
C CYS A 206 0.68 -3.37 -6.81
N ALA A 207 0.90 -2.70 -7.95
CA ALA A 207 -0.13 -2.51 -8.97
C ALA A 207 -0.76 -3.83 -9.46
N GLU A 208 0.03 -4.89 -9.65
CA GLU A 208 -0.45 -6.20 -10.09
C GLU A 208 -1.51 -6.80 -9.16
N ALA A 209 -1.34 -6.62 -7.84
CA ALA A 209 -2.27 -7.11 -6.83
C ALA A 209 -3.65 -6.42 -6.92
N LEU A 210 -3.73 -5.26 -7.58
CA LEU A 210 -4.95 -4.48 -7.73
C LEU A 210 -5.67 -4.69 -9.08
N SER A 211 -5.06 -5.43 -10.02
CA SER A 211 -5.56 -5.64 -11.40
C SER A 211 -7.06 -5.91 -11.50
N VAL A 212 -7.59 -6.83 -10.69
CA VAL A 212 -9.02 -7.21 -10.74
C VAL A 212 -9.94 -6.04 -10.35
N ILE A 213 -9.55 -5.25 -9.34
CA ILE A 213 -10.34 -4.11 -8.89
C ILE A 213 -10.22 -2.95 -9.87
N THR A 214 -9.04 -2.76 -10.46
CA THR A 214 -8.82 -1.69 -11.44
C THR A 214 -9.60 -1.94 -12.71
N ASP A 215 -9.67 -3.19 -13.20
CA ASP A 215 -10.50 -3.57 -14.35
C ASP A 215 -11.99 -3.33 -14.08
N LEU A 216 -12.45 -3.64 -12.87
CA LEU A 216 -13.82 -3.34 -12.44
C LEU A 216 -14.10 -1.83 -12.47
N TRP A 217 -13.18 -1.01 -11.93
CA TRP A 217 -13.35 0.44 -11.92
C TRP A 217 -13.25 1.04 -13.32
N HIS A 218 -12.37 0.55 -14.19
CA HIS A 218 -12.34 0.92 -15.61
C HIS A 218 -13.68 0.62 -16.29
N SER A 219 -14.26 -0.55 -16.02
CA SER A 219 -15.55 -0.96 -16.60
C SER A 219 -16.75 -0.18 -16.04
N CYS A 220 -16.69 0.22 -14.77
CA CYS A 220 -17.77 0.96 -14.09
C CYS A 220 -17.62 2.48 -14.19
N SER A 221 -16.51 2.98 -14.74
CA SER A 221 -16.27 4.40 -14.89
C SER A 221 -17.32 5.00 -15.82
N ARG A 222 -17.71 6.25 -15.54
CA ARG A 222 -18.52 7.03 -16.49
C ARG A 222 -17.81 7.06 -17.84
N LYS A 223 -18.56 7.28 -18.91
CA LYS A 223 -17.98 7.48 -20.24
C LYS A 223 -16.88 8.55 -20.10
N ARG A 224 -15.63 8.15 -20.35
CA ARG A 224 -14.47 9.05 -20.30
C ARG A 224 -14.74 10.24 -21.21
N SER A 225 -14.41 11.43 -20.73
CA SER A 225 -14.44 12.64 -21.54
C SER A 225 -13.56 12.47 -22.79
N ASP A 226 -14.06 12.89 -23.94
CA ASP A 226 -13.31 13.02 -25.19
C ASP A 226 -12.60 14.37 -25.30
N LYS A 227 -12.67 15.19 -24.24
CA LYS A 227 -12.05 16.51 -24.16
C LYS A 227 -10.79 16.49 -23.31
N TYR A 228 -9.79 17.24 -23.74
CA TYR A 228 -8.60 17.52 -22.94
C TYR A 228 -8.99 18.30 -21.67
N GLY A 229 -8.33 17.96 -20.56
CA GLY A 229 -8.61 18.48 -19.23
C GLY A 229 -7.91 17.66 -18.16
N LYS A 230 -8.17 17.98 -16.88
CA LYS A 230 -7.58 17.28 -15.73
C LYS A 230 -7.93 15.80 -15.71
N GLU A 231 -9.12 15.45 -16.17
CA GLU A 231 -9.57 14.05 -16.26
C GLU A 231 -8.65 13.24 -17.19
N ALA A 232 -8.27 13.80 -18.35
CA ALA A 232 -7.36 13.13 -19.28
C ALA A 232 -5.98 12.91 -18.63
N ILE A 233 -5.45 13.92 -17.92
CA ILE A 233 -4.15 13.83 -17.24
C ILE A 233 -4.17 12.73 -16.15
N MET A 234 -5.24 12.68 -15.35
CA MET A 234 -5.41 11.65 -14.32
C MET A 234 -5.56 10.25 -14.93
N TRP A 235 -6.33 10.11 -16.02
CA TRP A 235 -6.45 8.82 -16.72
C TRP A 235 -5.14 8.37 -17.36
N LEU A 236 -4.32 9.29 -17.86
CA LEU A 236 -2.99 8.95 -18.38
C LEU A 236 -2.15 8.32 -17.26
N TYR A 237 -2.09 8.96 -16.09
CA TYR A 237 -1.37 8.43 -14.94
C TYR A 237 -1.91 7.08 -14.47
N ILE A 238 -3.22 6.96 -14.24
CA ILE A 238 -3.85 5.71 -13.78
C ILE A 238 -3.57 4.57 -14.76
N SER A 239 -3.74 4.82 -16.06
CA SER A 239 -3.54 3.80 -17.08
C SER A 239 -2.07 3.37 -17.21
N TRP A 240 -1.13 4.27 -16.96
CA TRP A 240 0.28 3.93 -16.89
C TRP A 240 0.59 3.02 -15.69
N VAL A 241 0.16 3.40 -14.48
CA VAL A 241 0.40 2.62 -13.25
C VAL A 241 -0.13 1.19 -13.39
N PHE A 242 -1.34 1.03 -13.94
CA PHE A 242 -1.98 -0.28 -14.10
C PHE A 242 -1.75 -0.93 -15.47
N SER A 243 -0.83 -0.40 -16.28
CA SER A 243 -0.48 -0.95 -17.61
C SER A 243 -1.69 -1.16 -18.55
N SER A 244 -2.69 -0.28 -18.47
CA SER A 244 -3.89 -0.33 -19.31
C SER A 244 -3.62 0.30 -20.69
N ALA A 245 -3.13 -0.52 -21.62
CA ALA A 245 -2.66 -0.04 -22.93
C ALA A 245 -3.71 0.72 -23.73
N THR A 246 -4.95 0.23 -23.81
CA THR A 246 -6.03 0.90 -24.56
C THR A 246 -6.33 2.28 -24.00
N VAL A 247 -6.49 2.38 -22.67
CA VAL A 247 -6.79 3.65 -21.99
C VAL A 247 -5.62 4.61 -22.14
N PHE A 248 -4.40 4.12 -21.99
CA PHE A 248 -3.19 4.93 -22.12
C PHE A 248 -3.05 5.53 -23.51
N ILE A 249 -3.14 4.70 -24.57
CA ILE A 249 -2.96 5.16 -25.96
C ILE A 249 -4.01 6.20 -26.34
N GLU A 250 -5.29 5.95 -26.04
CA GLU A 250 -6.37 6.88 -26.35
C GLU A 250 -6.20 8.21 -25.63
N THR A 251 -5.81 8.15 -24.35
CA THR A 251 -5.66 9.34 -23.51
C THR A 251 -4.40 10.13 -23.89
N ALA A 252 -3.29 9.44 -24.16
CA ALA A 252 -2.05 10.06 -24.64
C ALA A 252 -2.29 10.77 -25.98
N ARG A 253 -3.00 10.12 -26.91
CA ARG A 253 -3.38 10.72 -28.19
C ARG A 253 -4.21 12.00 -27.99
N LEU A 254 -5.20 11.97 -27.11
CA LEU A 254 -6.02 13.14 -26.79
C LEU A 254 -5.16 14.29 -26.25
N ILE A 255 -4.26 14.01 -25.31
CA ILE A 255 -3.36 15.02 -24.73
C ILE A 255 -2.40 15.60 -25.77
N VAL A 256 -1.82 14.78 -26.64
CA VAL A 256 -0.93 15.25 -27.71
C VAL A 256 -1.67 16.11 -28.74
N GLN A 257 -2.93 15.78 -29.05
CA GLN A 257 -3.71 16.48 -30.08
C GLN A 257 -4.33 17.79 -29.59
N ALA A 258 -4.78 17.84 -28.33
CA ALA A 258 -5.58 18.93 -27.79
C ALA A 258 -4.94 19.63 -26.58
N GLY A 259 -3.75 19.20 -26.14
CA GLY A 259 -3.02 19.82 -25.04
C GLY A 259 -2.57 21.24 -25.36
N GLU A 260 -2.64 22.13 -24.37
CA GLU A 260 -2.33 23.55 -24.50
C GLU A 260 -0.94 23.92 -23.93
N GLY A 261 -0.07 22.92 -23.75
CA GLY A 261 1.27 23.08 -23.18
C GLY A 261 1.37 22.72 -21.69
N LEU A 262 2.58 22.36 -21.24
CA LEU A 262 2.85 21.99 -19.84
C LEU A 262 2.83 23.21 -18.90
N ASP A 263 3.08 24.41 -19.41
CA ASP A 263 2.96 25.66 -18.66
C ASP A 263 1.53 25.94 -18.18
N ARG A 264 0.55 25.21 -18.71
CA ARG A 264 -0.87 25.30 -18.36
C ARG A 264 -1.34 24.22 -17.38
N VAL A 265 -0.42 23.38 -16.90
CA VAL A 265 -0.71 22.27 -16.01
C VAL A 265 0.10 22.38 -14.73
N ILE A 266 -0.58 22.36 -13.58
CA ILE A 266 0.04 22.19 -12.27
C ILE A 266 -0.38 20.82 -11.74
N THR A 267 0.58 19.92 -11.60
CA THR A 267 0.31 18.50 -11.30
C THR A 267 0.16 18.18 -9.82
N HIS A 268 0.59 19.09 -8.93
CA HIS A 268 0.62 18.87 -7.48
C HIS A 268 1.36 17.59 -7.10
N ASP A 269 0.78 16.70 -6.28
CA ASP A 269 1.39 15.44 -5.84
C ASP A 269 1.12 14.26 -6.79
N LEU A 270 0.54 14.51 -7.97
CA LEU A 270 0.37 13.48 -8.99
C LEU A 270 1.71 13.23 -9.70
N PRO A 271 2.31 12.03 -9.60
CA PRO A 271 3.67 11.77 -10.08
C PRO A 271 3.68 11.47 -11.58
N ILE A 272 3.19 12.42 -12.37
CA ILE A 272 3.06 12.28 -13.82
C ILE A 272 4.32 12.71 -14.58
N PHE A 273 5.25 13.42 -13.92
CA PHE A 273 6.49 13.86 -14.54
C PHE A 273 7.37 12.70 -14.99
N GLU A 274 7.28 11.54 -14.33
CA GLU A 274 8.00 10.32 -14.73
C GLU A 274 7.50 9.75 -16.08
N ILE A 275 6.30 10.13 -16.50
CA ILE A 275 5.67 9.70 -17.76
C ILE A 275 5.92 10.69 -18.89
N LEU A 276 6.17 11.96 -18.56
CA LEU A 276 6.26 13.08 -19.50
C LEU A 276 7.71 13.53 -19.80
N GLY A 277 8.71 12.87 -19.20
CA GLY A 277 10.15 13.15 -19.33
C GLY A 277 10.88 12.25 -20.30
#